data_AF-A0A938Y6X3-F1
#
_entry.id   AF-A0A938Y6X3-F1
#
_cell.length_a   1.000
_cell.length_b   1.000
_cell.length_c   1.000
_cell.angle_alpha   90.00
_cell.angle_beta   90.00
_cell.angle_gamma   90.00
#
_symmetry.space_group_name_H-M   'P 1'
#
loop_
_entity.id
_entity.type
_entity.pdbx_description
1 polymer ?
#
loop_
_entity_poly.entity_id
_entity_poly.type
_entity_poly.pdbx_seq_one_letter_code
_entity_poly.pdbx_strand_id
1 'polypeptide(L)' 'MTTSTTPVVPGSTARHPEPVGTRHRTEDAVARAARRDALRDRHAQRLLRLMAERSDLRGVHPLADFVDDAVRWSA' A
#
# COMPACT_ATOMS: atom_id res chain seq x y z
N MET A 1 -38.64 -39.67 -38.02
CA MET A 1 -37.92 -40.56 -37.08
C MET A 1 -36.46 -40.65 -37.51
N THR A 2 -35.56 -39.96 -36.82
CA THR A 2 -34.11 -40.20 -36.83
C THR A 2 -33.56 -39.69 -35.50
N THR A 3 -33.20 -40.62 -34.62
CA THR A 3 -32.45 -40.38 -33.37
C THR A 3 -30.96 -40.41 -33.68
N SER A 4 -30.17 -39.47 -33.17
CA SER A 4 -28.75 -39.68 -32.85
C SER A 4 -28.22 -38.49 -32.05
N THR A 5 -28.08 -38.63 -30.74
CA THR A 5 -26.88 -39.11 -30.02
C THR A 5 -25.88 -37.97 -29.79
N THR A 6 -26.08 -37.25 -28.68
CA THR A 6 -25.06 -36.45 -28.00
C THR A 6 -23.97 -37.37 -27.44
N PRO A 7 -22.68 -37.14 -27.76
CA PRO A 7 -21.60 -37.69 -26.95
C PRO A 7 -21.41 -36.80 -25.71
N VAL A 8 -21.71 -37.37 -24.54
CA VAL A 8 -21.26 -36.85 -23.26
C VAL A 8 -19.73 -37.00 -23.20
N VAL A 9 -19.02 -35.92 -22.92
CA VAL A 9 -17.58 -35.95 -22.63
C VAL A 9 -17.42 -35.93 -21.11
N PRO A 10 -17.09 -37.04 -20.45
CA PRO A 10 -16.70 -37.02 -19.05
C PRO A 10 -15.20 -36.73 -19.00
N GLY A 11 -14.85 -35.47 -18.78
CA GLY A 11 -13.44 -35.09 -18.77
C GLY A 11 -13.16 -33.67 -18.29
N SER A 12 -14.01 -33.09 -17.44
CA SER A 12 -13.64 -31.87 -16.73
C SER A 12 -13.06 -32.26 -15.38
N THR A 13 -11.88 -32.88 -15.41
CA THR A 13 -10.93 -32.70 -14.31
C THR A 13 -10.36 -31.31 -14.49
N ALA A 14 -11.18 -30.29 -14.20
CA ALA A 14 -10.72 -28.94 -13.98
C ALA A 14 -9.85 -28.98 -12.72
N ARG A 15 -8.60 -29.40 -12.90
CA ARG A 15 -7.52 -29.04 -11.99
C ARG A 15 -7.38 -27.53 -12.14
N HIS A 16 -8.18 -26.81 -11.37
CA HIS A 16 -8.08 -25.37 -11.22
C HIS A 16 -6.61 -25.06 -10.95
N PRO A 17 -5.88 -24.39 -11.85
CA PRO A 17 -4.52 -24.00 -11.52
C PRO A 17 -4.64 -23.05 -10.33
N GLU A 18 -4.13 -23.47 -9.18
CA GLU A 18 -3.89 -22.56 -8.05
C GLU A 18 -3.23 -21.29 -8.61
N PRO A 19 -3.71 -20.09 -8.26
CA PRO A 19 -3.27 -18.86 -8.87
C PRO A 19 -1.88 -18.49 -8.30
N VAL A 20 -0.83 -19.14 -8.82
CA VAL A 20 0.57 -18.89 -8.47
C VAL A 20 0.92 -17.40 -8.64
N GLY A 21 0.23 -16.68 -9.53
CA GLY A 21 0.41 -15.24 -9.72
C GLY A 21 -0.25 -14.33 -8.67
N THR A 22 -1.26 -14.79 -7.92
CA THR A 22 -1.96 -13.92 -6.96
C THR A 22 -1.12 -13.66 -5.72
N ARG A 23 -0.44 -14.69 -5.19
CA ARG A 23 0.45 -14.57 -4.02
C ARG A 23 1.63 -13.63 -4.30
N HIS A 24 2.29 -13.82 -5.44
CA HIS A 24 3.41 -12.97 -5.84
C HIS A 24 2.98 -11.49 -6.04
N ARG A 25 1.81 -11.28 -6.68
CA ARG A 25 1.25 -9.92 -6.85
C ARG A 25 0.93 -9.26 -5.51
N THR A 26 0.43 -10.01 -4.53
CA THR A 26 0.15 -9.49 -3.18
C THR A 26 1.44 -9.16 -2.44
N GLU A 27 2.45 -10.01 -2.50
CA GLU A 27 3.76 -9.78 -1.88
C GLU A 27 4.43 -8.52 -2.47
N ASP A 28 4.38 -8.36 -3.78
CA ASP A 28 4.90 -7.16 -4.45
C ASP A 28 4.14 -5.88 -4.04
N ALA A 29 2.83 -5.96 -3.88
CA ALA A 29 2.02 -4.83 -3.44
C ALA A 29 2.36 -4.43 -2.00
N VAL A 30 2.54 -5.40 -1.11
CA VAL A 30 2.96 -5.18 0.28
C VAL A 30 4.37 -4.58 0.32
N ALA A 31 5.31 -5.11 -0.46
CA ALA A 31 6.67 -4.57 -0.54
C ALA A 31 6.70 -3.12 -1.05
N ARG A 32 5.86 -2.78 -2.03
CA ARG A 32 5.72 -1.39 -2.50
C ARG A 32 5.12 -0.47 -1.44
N ALA A 33 4.11 -0.93 -0.70
CA ALA A 33 3.53 -0.17 0.41
C ALA A 33 4.59 0.11 1.49
N ALA A 34 5.31 -0.92 1.94
CA ALA A 34 6.36 -0.81 2.95
C ALA A 34 7.47 0.18 2.53
N ARG A 35 7.90 0.16 1.26
CA ARG A 35 8.89 1.12 0.74
C ARG A 35 8.38 2.56 0.79
N ARG A 36 7.12 2.77 0.43
CA ARG A 36 6.49 4.10 0.48
C ARG A 36 6.35 4.58 1.92
N ASP A 37 5.97 3.73 2.83
CA ASP A 37 5.81 4.08 4.24
C ASP A 37 7.17 4.40 4.86
N ALA A 38 8.21 3.60 4.58
CA ALA A 38 9.58 3.91 5.00
C ALA A 38 10.11 5.24 4.42
N LEU A 39 9.72 5.61 3.19
CA LEU A 39 10.05 6.92 2.61
C LEU A 39 9.33 8.06 3.35
N ARG A 40 8.04 7.88 3.65
CA ARG A 40 7.23 8.84 4.41
C ARG A 40 7.81 9.06 5.80
N ASP A 41 8.19 7.98 6.49
CA ASP A 41 8.78 8.05 7.83
C ASP A 41 10.10 8.83 7.82
N ARG A 42 11.00 8.51 6.87
CA ARG A 42 12.25 9.26 6.72
C ARG A 42 12.01 10.73 6.41
N HIS A 43 11.00 11.04 5.61
CA HIS A 43 10.66 12.42 5.29
C HIS A 43 10.10 13.15 6.51
N ALA A 44 9.18 12.52 7.25
CA ALA A 44 8.63 13.05 8.49
C ALA A 44 9.74 13.33 9.51
N GLN A 45 10.65 12.38 9.74
CA GLN A 45 11.78 12.56 10.65
C GLN A 45 12.69 13.73 10.25
N ARG A 46 12.99 13.89 8.95
CA ARG A 46 13.78 15.03 8.46
C ARG A 46 13.06 16.35 8.64
N LEU A 47 11.75 16.37 8.39
CA LEU A 47 10.93 17.57 8.58
C LEU A 47 10.89 17.97 10.06
N LEU A 48 10.70 17.01 10.98
CA LEU A 48 10.72 17.26 12.42
C LEU A 48 12.06 17.82 12.87
N ARG A 49 13.17 17.26 12.39
CA ARG A 49 14.50 17.78 12.67
C ARG A 49 14.64 19.23 12.18
N LEU A 50 14.22 19.51 10.94
CA LEU A 50 14.27 20.86 10.40
C LEU A 50 13.42 21.84 11.21
N MET A 51 12.21 21.44 11.64
CA MET A 51 11.32 22.28 12.46
C MET A 51 11.84 22.46 13.89
N ALA A 52 12.66 21.55 14.40
CA ALA A 52 13.38 21.74 15.66
C ALA A 52 14.53 22.74 15.52
N GLU A 53 15.29 22.66 14.42
CA GLU A 53 16.35 23.63 14.08
C GLU A 53 15.77 25.02 13.77
N ARG A 54 14.57 25.08 13.20
CA ARG A 54 13.82 26.30 12.83
C ARG A 54 12.70 26.65 13.81
N SER A 55 12.99 26.57 15.11
CA SER A 55 12.03 26.95 16.15
C SER A 55 11.59 28.41 16.05
N ASP A 56 12.40 29.27 15.40
CA ASP A 56 12.11 30.66 15.07
C ASP A 56 10.85 30.86 14.23
N LEU A 57 10.45 29.85 13.46
CA LEU A 57 9.30 29.94 12.56
C LEU A 57 7.96 29.63 13.23
N ARG A 58 7.97 29.11 14.46
CA ARG A 58 6.74 28.79 15.19
C ARG A 58 6.00 30.06 15.61
N GLY A 59 4.70 30.12 15.37
CA GLY A 59 3.83 31.27 15.54
C GLY A 59 3.98 32.35 14.47
N VAL A 60 4.90 32.17 13.51
CA VAL A 60 5.19 33.14 12.44
C VAL A 60 4.86 32.57 11.07
N HIS A 61 5.20 31.30 10.84
CA HIS A 61 5.01 30.63 9.56
C HIS A 61 3.95 29.52 9.64
N PRO A 62 2.88 29.61 8.84
CA PRO A 62 1.75 28.66 8.92
C PRO A 62 2.14 27.18 8.78
N LEU A 63 3.16 26.87 7.98
CA LEU A 63 3.65 25.49 7.85
C LEU A 63 4.26 24.97 9.16
N ALA A 64 5.02 25.81 9.88
CA ALA A 64 5.63 25.40 11.13
C ALA A 64 4.55 25.15 12.19
N ASP A 65 3.53 26.00 12.23
CA ASP A 65 2.37 25.85 13.12
C ASP A 65 1.56 24.59 12.80
N PHE A 66 1.31 24.35 11.51
CA PHE A 66 0.63 23.14 11.06
C PHE A 66 1.40 21.87 11.46
N VAL A 67 2.72 21.85 11.30
CA VAL A 67 3.53 20.69 11.68
C VAL A 67 3.55 20.50 13.19
N ASP A 68 3.68 21.59 13.97
CA ASP A 68 3.64 21.53 15.43
C ASP A 68 2.30 21.00 15.94
N ASP A 69 1.20 21.45 15.34
CA ASP A 69 -0.15 20.94 15.63
C ASP A 69 -0.29 19.47 15.25
N ALA A 70 0.18 19.06 14.07
CA ALA A 70 0.13 17.67 13.65
C ALA A 70 0.90 16.75 14.61
N VAL A 71 2.07 17.20 15.09
CA VAL A 71 2.86 16.48 16.10
C VAL A 71 2.12 16.38 17.42
N ARG A 72 1.58 17.51 17.91
CA ARG A 72 0.82 17.58 19.16
C ARG A 72 -0.32 16.56 19.21
N TRP A 73 -0.99 16.33 18.08
CA TRP A 73 -2.10 15.37 17.99
C TRP A 73 -1.67 13.92 17.70
N SER A 74 -0.42 13.70 17.29
CA SER A 74 0.12 12.36 16.99
C SER A 74 0.80 11.66 18.17
N ALA A 75 1.08 12.40 19.25
CA ALA A 75 1.78 11.93 20.45
C ALA A 75 0.84 11.26 21.47
#